data_AF-A0AAJ1ESX4-F1
#
_entry.id   AF-A0AAJ1ESX4-F1
#
_cell.length_a   1.000
_cell.length_b   1.000
_cell.length_c   1.000
_cell.angle_alpha   90.00
_cell.angle_beta   90.00
_cell.angle_gamma   90.00
#
_symmetry.space_group_name_H-M   'P 1'
#
loop_
_entity.id
_entity.type
_entity.pdbx_description
1 polymer ?
#
loop_
_entity_poly.entity_id
_entity_poly.type
_entity_poly.pdbx_seq_one_letter_code
_entity_poly.pdbx_strand_id
1 'polypeptide(L)'
;MTRDIRRHRLVKEDLIYGPLLSRRLGRSLGVNLLGAGEKVCSFNCRYCQCGWTAQPILQVADPLANFPSGEQIATALEMRLQQLCRDQIPIDVITFSGNGEPTLYPELQAIIKAASALRDRYVPRAKLAILSNSSTVHRREVRDALQGIDLKLMKLDAGSEALTRRINLPAKGWDFATMLQELAQLDGVLLQTIFVWGRVANTAPVAIREWSDRVAEIRPLGVQIYTLDRVPADPGLTPVSRVVLDAIAGYAQRRAHVPVEVY
;
A
#
# COMPACT_ATOMS: atom_id res chain seq x y z
N MET A 1 4.99 -31.98 15.63
CA MET A 1 3.82 -31.08 15.68
C MET A 1 4.15 -29.78 14.95
N THR A 2 3.92 -29.77 13.65
CA THR A 2 4.04 -28.60 12.77
C THR A 2 2.97 -27.58 13.18
N ARG A 3 3.35 -26.58 13.99
CA ARG A 3 2.51 -25.41 14.24
C ARG A 3 2.19 -24.78 12.89
N ASP A 4 0.91 -24.75 12.57
CA ASP A 4 0.36 -24.26 11.32
C ASP A 4 0.74 -22.79 11.09
N ILE A 5 1.78 -22.56 10.28
CA ILE A 5 2.33 -21.24 9.93
C ILE A 5 1.28 -20.40 9.17
N ARG A 6 0.18 -21.01 8.67
CA ARG A 6 -0.87 -20.29 7.94
C ARG A 6 -1.74 -19.39 8.82
N ARG A 7 -1.84 -19.65 10.14
CA ARG A 7 -2.72 -18.87 11.05
C ARG A 7 -2.25 -17.44 11.39
N HIS A 8 -1.10 -16.99 10.88
CA HIS A 8 -0.58 -15.64 11.16
C HIS A 8 -0.48 -14.74 9.93
N ARG A 9 -0.80 -15.23 8.72
CA ARG A 9 -0.74 -14.44 7.49
C ARG A 9 -2.10 -13.84 7.19
N LEU A 10 -2.14 -12.53 6.97
CA LEU A 10 -3.37 -11.79 6.67
C LEU A 10 -3.65 -11.72 5.17
N VAL A 11 -3.54 -12.87 4.51
CA VAL A 11 -4.03 -13.05 3.15
C VAL A 11 -5.56 -13.04 3.20
N LYS A 12 -6.17 -12.34 2.25
CA LYS A 12 -7.62 -12.20 2.11
C LYS A 12 -8.16 -13.34 1.26
N GLU A 13 -9.26 -13.90 1.71
CA GLU A 13 -10.02 -14.90 0.96
C GLU A 13 -11.11 -14.25 0.10
N ASP A 14 -11.58 -13.06 0.48
CA ASP A 14 -12.63 -12.34 -0.23
C ASP A 14 -12.06 -11.28 -1.19
N LEU A 15 -12.76 -11.06 -2.31
CA LEU A 15 -12.50 -9.93 -3.21
C LEU A 15 -12.82 -8.60 -2.53
N ILE A 16 -13.84 -8.57 -1.67
CA ILE A 16 -14.26 -7.39 -0.93
C ILE A 16 -14.29 -7.73 0.54
N TYR A 17 -13.59 -6.96 1.38
CA TYR A 17 -13.49 -7.23 2.81
C TYR A 17 -13.73 -5.98 3.65
N GLY A 18 -14.21 -6.19 4.87
CA GLY A 18 -14.59 -5.10 5.78
C GLY A 18 -16.05 -4.65 5.59
N PRO A 19 -16.40 -3.40 5.93
CA PRO A 19 -15.48 -2.30 6.23
C PRO A 19 -14.70 -2.48 7.54
N LEU A 20 -13.46 -2.01 7.56
CA LEU A 20 -12.57 -2.03 8.73
C LEU A 20 -12.34 -0.59 9.22
N LEU A 21 -12.28 -0.38 10.53
CA LEU A 21 -11.91 0.91 11.10
C LEU A 21 -10.40 1.13 10.94
N SER A 22 -10.01 1.92 9.93
CA SER A 22 -8.64 2.33 9.67
C SER A 22 -8.29 3.52 10.55
N ARG A 23 -7.16 3.43 11.27
CA ARG A 23 -6.57 4.55 12.01
C ARG A 23 -6.28 5.77 11.12
N ARG A 24 -6.12 5.56 9.81
CA ARG A 24 -5.64 6.56 8.84
C ARG A 24 -6.72 7.03 7.85
N LEU A 25 -7.76 6.23 7.62
CA LEU A 25 -8.70 6.43 6.52
C LEU A 25 -10.18 6.34 6.95
N GLY A 26 -10.47 6.22 8.25
CA GLY A 26 -11.82 5.97 8.74
C GLY A 26 -12.33 4.56 8.42
N ARG A 27 -13.65 4.39 8.23
CA ARG A 27 -14.27 3.11 7.87
C ARG A 27 -13.97 2.78 6.41
N SER A 28 -13.03 1.86 6.21
CA SER A 28 -12.50 1.49 4.90
C SER A 28 -13.06 0.15 4.41
N LEU A 29 -13.71 0.15 3.25
CA LEU A 29 -14.04 -1.07 2.51
C LEU A 29 -12.85 -1.46 1.62
N GLY A 30 -12.31 -2.67 1.78
CA GLY A 30 -11.15 -3.13 1.03
C GLY A 30 -11.54 -3.84 -0.28
N VAL A 31 -10.82 -3.55 -1.36
CA VAL A 31 -10.94 -4.22 -2.67
C VAL A 31 -9.64 -4.94 -3.00
N ASN A 32 -9.69 -6.27 -2.94
CA ASN A 32 -8.56 -7.17 -3.19
C ASN A 32 -8.53 -7.59 -4.67
N LEU A 33 -7.70 -6.92 -5.47
CA LEU A 33 -7.62 -7.14 -6.92
C LEU A 33 -6.91 -8.45 -7.32
N LEU A 34 -6.05 -8.99 -6.45
CA LEU A 34 -5.09 -10.03 -6.83
C LEU A 34 -5.56 -11.45 -6.49
N GLY A 35 -6.87 -11.62 -6.26
CA GLY A 35 -7.47 -12.90 -5.95
C GLY A 35 -7.26 -13.38 -4.51
N ALA A 36 -7.85 -14.53 -4.20
CA ALA A 36 -7.84 -15.17 -2.88
C ALA A 36 -6.60 -16.07 -2.69
N GLY A 37 -6.23 -16.31 -1.43
CA GLY A 37 -5.31 -17.39 -1.06
C GLY A 37 -3.81 -17.16 -1.30
N GLU A 38 -3.40 -16.30 -2.24
CA GLU A 38 -1.99 -16.05 -2.54
C GLU A 38 -1.62 -14.56 -2.61
N LYS A 39 -0.40 -14.25 -2.14
CA LYS A 39 0.17 -12.90 -2.22
C LYS A 39 0.90 -12.74 -3.56
N VAL A 40 0.45 -11.83 -4.41
CA VAL A 40 1.14 -11.42 -5.64
C VAL A 40 1.66 -10.00 -5.47
N CYS A 41 2.97 -9.84 -5.44
CA CYS A 41 3.57 -8.54 -5.15
C CYS A 41 4.88 -8.37 -5.89
N SER A 42 5.21 -7.13 -6.20
CA SER A 42 6.51 -6.77 -6.75
C SER A 42 7.60 -6.71 -5.70
N PHE A 43 7.25 -6.58 -4.42
CA PHE A 43 8.17 -6.51 -3.30
C PHE A 43 7.95 -7.66 -2.31
N ASN A 44 9.04 -8.10 -1.69
CA ASN A 44 9.04 -9.05 -0.58
C ASN A 44 9.33 -8.34 0.75
N CYS A 45 8.57 -7.27 1.05
CA CYS A 45 8.83 -6.46 2.24
C CYS A 45 8.88 -7.31 3.51
N ARG A 46 9.98 -7.19 4.26
CA ARG A 46 10.22 -7.97 5.49
C ARG A 46 9.13 -7.76 6.55
N TYR A 47 8.54 -6.57 6.57
CA TYR A 47 7.47 -6.21 7.50
C TYR A 47 6.07 -6.63 7.04
N CYS A 48 5.92 -7.30 5.87
CA CYS A 48 4.61 -7.56 5.29
C CYS A 48 3.80 -8.57 6.11
N GLN A 49 2.64 -8.16 6.61
CA GLN A 49 1.71 -9.02 7.35
C GLN A 49 1.06 -10.13 6.49
N CYS A 50 1.08 -9.98 5.15
CA CYS A 50 0.63 -11.02 4.23
C CYS A 50 1.69 -12.10 4.01
N GLY A 51 2.88 -11.94 4.61
CA GLY A 51 4.02 -12.84 4.45
C GLY A 51 4.81 -12.59 3.17
N TRP A 52 5.63 -13.58 2.83
CA TRP A 52 6.42 -13.62 1.61
C TRP A 52 5.53 -13.95 0.40
N THR A 53 5.76 -13.26 -0.72
CA THR A 53 5.33 -13.77 -2.04
C THR A 53 6.35 -14.82 -2.49
N ALA A 54 5.88 -15.88 -3.17
CA ALA A 54 6.73 -16.93 -3.72
C ALA A 54 7.79 -16.34 -4.67
N GLN A 55 7.37 -15.42 -5.54
CA GLN A 55 8.25 -14.73 -6.47
C GLN A 55 7.80 -13.27 -6.63
N PRO A 56 8.67 -12.30 -6.30
CA PRO A 56 8.40 -10.91 -6.62
C PRO A 56 8.42 -10.67 -8.13
N ILE A 57 7.37 -10.05 -8.67
CA ILE A 57 7.23 -9.76 -10.10
C ILE A 57 6.94 -8.28 -10.35
N LEU A 58 7.52 -7.70 -11.40
CA LEU A 58 7.09 -6.37 -11.85
C LEU A 58 5.93 -6.48 -12.83
N GLN A 59 5.86 -7.53 -13.65
CA GLN A 59 4.82 -7.71 -14.66
C GLN A 59 4.28 -9.14 -14.57
N VAL A 60 3.00 -9.28 -14.88
CA VAL A 60 2.34 -10.58 -14.92
C VAL A 60 2.56 -11.16 -16.32
N ALA A 61 3.08 -12.40 -16.39
CA ALA A 61 3.41 -13.05 -17.65
C ALA A 61 2.15 -13.45 -18.44
N ASP A 62 1.14 -13.99 -17.76
CA ASP A 62 -0.21 -14.18 -18.29
C ASP A 62 -1.19 -13.35 -17.43
N PRO A 63 -1.55 -12.14 -17.90
CA PRO A 63 -2.35 -11.19 -17.14
C PRO A 63 -3.70 -11.74 -16.65
N LEU A 64 -4.31 -12.70 -17.37
CA LEU A 64 -5.69 -13.13 -17.10
C LEU A 64 -5.79 -14.52 -16.47
N ALA A 65 -4.73 -15.33 -16.50
CA ALA A 65 -4.83 -16.72 -16.06
C ALA A 65 -5.07 -16.91 -14.54
N ASN A 66 -4.78 -15.91 -13.70
CA ASN A 66 -4.79 -16.09 -12.24
C ASN A 66 -5.44 -14.94 -11.45
N PHE A 67 -6.02 -13.94 -12.13
CA PHE A 67 -6.69 -12.85 -11.45
C PHE A 67 -8.20 -12.91 -11.66
N PRO A 68 -9.00 -12.49 -10.65
CA PRO A 68 -10.43 -12.30 -10.84
C PRO A 68 -10.68 -11.27 -11.95
N SER A 69 -11.69 -11.51 -12.78
CA SER A 69 -12.07 -10.56 -13.83
C SER A 69 -12.58 -9.25 -13.24
N GLY A 70 -12.44 -8.15 -13.98
CA GLY A 70 -12.98 -6.86 -13.54
C GLY A 70 -14.48 -6.93 -13.21
N GLU A 71 -15.24 -7.74 -13.96
CA GLU A 71 -16.67 -7.99 -13.73
C GLU A 71 -16.94 -8.71 -12.40
N GLN A 72 -16.15 -9.72 -12.05
CA GLN A 72 -16.29 -10.43 -10.78
C GLN A 72 -16.05 -9.49 -9.59
N ILE A 73 -15.02 -8.64 -9.68
CA ILE A 73 -14.71 -7.66 -8.62
C ILE A 73 -15.81 -6.60 -8.53
N ALA A 74 -16.25 -6.05 -9.67
CA ALA A 74 -17.29 -5.03 -9.72
C ALA A 74 -18.63 -5.55 -9.17
N THR A 75 -19.02 -6.77 -9.54
CA THR A 75 -20.23 -7.44 -9.04
C THR A 75 -20.15 -7.64 -7.53
N ALA A 76 -19.02 -8.17 -7.02
CA ALA A 76 -18.83 -8.36 -5.59
C ALA A 76 -18.86 -7.02 -4.83
N LEU A 77 -18.25 -5.96 -5.39
CA LEU A 77 -18.26 -4.62 -4.81
C LEU A 77 -19.68 -4.06 -4.77
N GLU A 78 -20.44 -4.14 -5.86
CA GLU A 78 -21.83 -3.66 -5.92
C GLU A 78 -22.72 -4.38 -4.92
N MET A 79 -22.67 -5.72 -4.86
CA MET A 79 -23.43 -6.50 -3.89
C MET A 79 -23.11 -6.07 -2.45
N ARG A 80 -21.83 -5.86 -2.14
CA ARG A 80 -21.41 -5.44 -0.81
C ARG A 80 -21.87 -4.02 -0.48
N LEU A 81 -21.78 -3.08 -1.43
CA LEU A 81 -22.27 -1.71 -1.26
C LEU A 81 -23.79 -1.67 -1.04
N GLN A 82 -24.56 -2.42 -1.84
CA GLN A 82 -26.01 -2.53 -1.65
C GLN A 82 -26.36 -3.06 -0.27
N GLN A 83 -25.64 -4.08 0.22
CA GLN A 83 -25.83 -4.60 1.58
C GLN A 83 -25.54 -3.52 2.63
N LEU A 84 -24.39 -2.84 2.56
CA LEU A 84 -24.03 -1.79 3.51
C LEU A 84 -25.05 -0.64 3.52
N CYS A 85 -25.59 -0.26 2.37
CA CYS A 85 -26.66 0.73 2.27
C CYS A 85 -27.95 0.27 2.96
N ARG A 86 -28.37 -1.00 2.74
CA ARG A 86 -29.55 -1.57 3.41
C ARG A 86 -29.37 -1.62 4.93
N ASP A 87 -28.18 -2.01 5.38
CA ASP A 87 -27.83 -2.14 6.79
C ASP A 87 -27.48 -0.79 7.44
N GLN A 88 -27.53 0.31 6.68
CA GLN A 88 -27.16 1.67 7.11
C GLN A 88 -25.75 1.77 7.71
N ILE A 89 -24.81 0.96 7.22
CA ILE A 89 -23.41 0.97 7.66
C ILE A 89 -22.63 1.97 6.80
N PRO A 90 -22.17 3.11 7.36
CA PRO A 90 -21.42 4.09 6.58
C PRO A 90 -20.00 3.61 6.27
N ILE A 91 -19.49 4.03 5.12
CA ILE A 91 -18.08 3.89 4.74
C ILE A 91 -17.51 5.24 4.32
N ASP A 92 -16.27 5.49 4.72
CA ASP A 92 -15.55 6.73 4.44
C ASP A 92 -14.66 6.58 3.20
N VAL A 93 -14.21 5.35 2.91
CA VAL A 93 -13.29 5.07 1.80
C VAL A 93 -13.49 3.67 1.23
N ILE A 94 -13.29 3.53 -0.07
CA ILE A 94 -13.10 2.26 -0.78
C ILE A 94 -11.62 2.18 -1.15
N THR A 95 -10.91 1.18 -0.61
CA THR A 95 -9.45 1.10 -0.68
C THR A 95 -8.99 -0.11 -1.49
N PHE A 96 -8.37 0.13 -2.65
CA PHE A 96 -7.64 -0.88 -3.41
C PHE A 96 -6.40 -1.32 -2.63
N SER A 97 -6.50 -2.52 -2.05
CA SER A 97 -5.52 -3.11 -1.15
C SER A 97 -5.85 -4.58 -0.92
N GLY A 98 -4.87 -5.39 -0.50
CA GLY A 98 -5.14 -6.78 -0.19
C GLY A 98 -3.89 -7.62 -0.33
N ASN A 99 -3.95 -8.61 -1.21
CA ASN A 99 -2.95 -9.66 -1.32
C ASN A 99 -1.72 -9.28 -2.15
N GLY A 100 -1.13 -8.11 -1.88
CA GLY A 100 0.12 -7.68 -2.47
C GLY A 100 0.03 -6.30 -3.14
N GLU A 101 0.60 -6.16 -4.34
CA GLU A 101 0.72 -4.86 -5.01
C GLU A 101 -0.44 -4.62 -6.00
N PRO A 102 -1.44 -3.76 -5.67
CA PRO A 102 -2.64 -3.63 -6.49
C PRO A 102 -2.36 -3.14 -7.91
N THR A 103 -1.27 -2.41 -8.13
CA THR A 103 -0.92 -1.88 -9.46
C THR A 103 -0.41 -2.94 -10.43
N LEU A 104 -0.22 -4.18 -9.97
CA LEU A 104 0.03 -5.33 -10.85
C LEU A 104 -1.24 -5.85 -11.54
N TYR A 105 -2.43 -5.41 -11.10
CA TYR A 105 -3.67 -5.84 -11.72
C TYR A 105 -3.80 -5.28 -13.16
N PRO A 106 -3.97 -6.11 -14.19
CA PRO A 106 -3.90 -5.68 -15.59
C PRO A 106 -5.00 -4.70 -15.98
N GLU A 107 -6.20 -4.87 -15.43
CA GLU A 107 -7.37 -4.05 -15.74
C GLU A 107 -7.57 -2.93 -14.71
N LEU A 108 -6.50 -2.44 -14.07
CA LEU A 108 -6.55 -1.47 -12.97
C LEU A 108 -7.39 -0.24 -13.31
N GLN A 109 -7.20 0.34 -14.50
CA GLN A 109 -7.96 1.53 -14.90
C GLN A 109 -9.46 1.24 -15.05
N ALA A 110 -9.81 0.08 -15.60
CA ALA A 110 -11.20 -0.31 -15.79
C ALA A 110 -11.91 -0.54 -14.44
N ILE A 111 -11.26 -1.25 -13.51
CA ILE A 111 -11.85 -1.51 -12.19
C ILE A 111 -11.94 -0.24 -11.33
N ILE A 112 -10.99 0.70 -11.45
CA ILE A 112 -11.08 2.01 -10.78
C ILE A 112 -12.28 2.80 -11.30
N LYS A 113 -12.50 2.83 -12.63
CA LYS A 113 -13.68 3.48 -13.23
C LYS A 113 -14.99 2.86 -12.75
N ALA A 114 -15.07 1.52 -12.75
CA ALA A 114 -16.25 0.81 -12.26
C ALA A 114 -16.51 1.10 -10.77
N ALA A 115 -15.49 1.05 -9.93
CA ALA A 115 -15.60 1.36 -8.51
C ALA A 115 -16.02 2.83 -8.26
N SER A 116 -15.54 3.78 -9.07
CA SER A 116 -16.00 5.18 -9.00
C SER A 116 -17.49 5.31 -9.28
N ALA A 117 -17.98 4.70 -10.36
CA ALA A 117 -19.40 4.72 -10.69
C ALA A 117 -20.27 4.09 -9.59
N LEU A 118 -19.81 2.99 -9.00
CA LEU A 118 -20.48 2.34 -7.88
C LEU A 118 -20.44 3.19 -6.60
N ARG A 119 -19.30 3.82 -6.31
CA ARG A 119 -19.15 4.77 -5.19
C ARG A 119 -20.14 5.91 -5.35
N ASP A 120 -20.18 6.54 -6.52
CA ASP A 120 -21.06 7.69 -6.79
C ASP A 120 -22.54 7.31 -6.63
N ARG A 121 -22.92 6.09 -7.03
CA ARG A 121 -24.29 5.59 -6.91
C ARG A 121 -24.72 5.26 -5.48
N TYR A 122 -23.88 4.56 -4.72
CA TYR A 122 -24.28 3.99 -3.43
C TYR A 122 -23.79 4.79 -2.22
N VAL A 123 -22.60 5.39 -2.31
CA VAL A 123 -21.89 6.04 -1.19
C VAL A 123 -21.13 7.29 -1.67
N PRO A 124 -21.80 8.31 -2.24
CA PRO A 124 -21.16 9.42 -2.97
C PRO A 124 -20.18 10.27 -2.16
N ARG A 125 -20.21 10.18 -0.81
CA ARG A 125 -19.28 10.89 0.07
C ARG A 125 -17.97 10.14 0.31
N ALA A 126 -17.94 8.83 0.05
CA ALA A 126 -16.75 8.01 0.28
C ALA A 126 -15.64 8.37 -0.72
N LYS A 127 -14.38 8.24 -0.32
CA LYS A 127 -13.23 8.43 -1.21
C LYS A 127 -12.78 7.12 -1.85
N LEU A 128 -12.08 7.20 -2.98
CA LEU A 128 -11.30 6.07 -3.50
C LEU A 128 -9.86 6.21 -3.04
N ALA A 129 -9.30 5.15 -2.48
CA ALA A 129 -7.91 5.09 -2.04
C ALA A 129 -7.17 3.89 -2.64
N ILE A 130 -5.86 4.00 -2.78
CA ILE A 130 -4.98 2.87 -3.12
C ILE A 130 -3.78 2.85 -2.19
N LEU A 131 -3.42 1.65 -1.72
CA LEU A 131 -2.17 1.42 -1.00
C LEU A 131 -1.19 0.74 -1.97
N SER A 132 -0.12 1.44 -2.36
CA SER A 132 0.87 0.92 -3.31
C SER A 132 2.29 1.00 -2.72
N ASN A 133 3.10 0.00 -3.03
CA ASN A 133 4.53 -0.03 -2.74
C ASN A 133 5.37 0.82 -3.71
N SER A 134 4.73 1.52 -4.66
CA SER A 134 5.32 2.45 -5.63
C SER A 134 6.16 1.82 -6.74
N SER A 135 6.40 0.51 -6.70
CA SER A 135 7.33 -0.18 -7.61
C SER A 135 7.02 -0.05 -9.11
N THR A 136 5.75 0.13 -9.48
CA THR A 136 5.30 0.21 -10.88
C THR A 136 4.85 1.61 -11.29
N VAL A 137 5.10 2.63 -10.48
CA VAL A 137 4.64 4.00 -10.76
C VAL A 137 5.26 4.59 -12.04
N HIS A 138 6.37 4.03 -12.51
CA HIS A 138 7.00 4.36 -13.80
C HIS A 138 6.16 3.97 -15.02
N ARG A 139 5.14 3.13 -14.86
CA ARG A 139 4.27 2.69 -15.95
C ARG A 139 3.20 3.71 -16.24
N ARG A 140 3.08 4.07 -17.52
CA ARG A 140 2.10 5.06 -17.97
C ARG A 140 0.67 4.63 -17.63
N GLU A 141 0.33 3.37 -17.91
CA GLU A 141 -0.98 2.80 -17.63
C GLU A 141 -1.34 2.82 -16.14
N VAL A 142 -0.35 2.68 -15.25
CA VAL A 142 -0.55 2.79 -13.81
C VAL A 142 -0.80 4.26 -13.44
N ARG A 143 0.00 5.20 -13.94
CA ARG A 143 -0.22 6.64 -13.68
C ARG A 143 -1.58 7.12 -14.18
N ASP A 144 -1.99 6.69 -15.38
CA ASP A 144 -3.28 7.01 -15.97
C ASP A 144 -4.44 6.45 -15.12
N ALA A 145 -4.28 5.26 -14.56
CA ALA A 145 -5.26 4.67 -13.64
C ALA A 145 -5.32 5.42 -12.30
N LEU A 146 -4.18 5.84 -11.76
CA LEU A 146 -4.09 6.57 -10.50
C LEU A 146 -4.78 7.95 -10.55
N GLN A 147 -5.00 8.53 -11.74
CA GLN A 147 -5.78 9.78 -11.87
C GLN A 147 -7.22 9.64 -11.36
N GLY A 148 -7.78 8.42 -11.37
CA GLY A 148 -9.11 8.14 -10.82
C GLY A 148 -9.16 7.93 -9.31
N ILE A 149 -8.04 8.14 -8.58
CA ILE A 149 -7.92 7.88 -7.15
C ILE A 149 -7.82 9.19 -6.36
N ASP A 150 -8.71 9.35 -5.37
CA ASP A 150 -8.69 10.51 -4.46
C ASP A 150 -7.46 10.48 -3.53
N LEU A 151 -7.13 9.32 -2.97
CA LEU A 151 -6.07 9.15 -1.97
C LEU A 151 -5.01 8.14 -2.44
N LYS A 152 -3.85 8.63 -2.87
CA LYS A 152 -2.74 7.81 -3.39
C LYS A 152 -1.70 7.59 -2.28
N LEU A 153 -1.83 6.50 -1.53
CA LEU A 153 -0.91 6.18 -0.44
C LEU A 153 0.25 5.33 -0.95
N MET A 154 1.38 5.99 -1.19
CA MET A 154 2.55 5.44 -1.86
C MET A 154 3.66 5.16 -0.85
N LYS A 155 4.26 3.97 -0.84
CA LYS A 155 5.33 3.66 0.12
C LYS A 155 6.68 4.21 -0.30
N LEU A 156 7.42 4.66 0.71
CA LEU A 156 8.85 4.96 0.65
C LEU A 156 9.47 4.64 2.02
N ASP A 157 10.06 3.45 2.17
CA ASP A 157 10.53 2.98 3.49
C ASP A 157 12.02 3.27 3.76
N ALA A 158 12.74 3.80 2.77
CA ALA A 158 14.15 4.13 2.86
C ALA A 158 14.56 5.22 1.86
N GLY A 159 15.61 5.97 2.17
CA GLY A 159 16.15 7.04 1.31
C GLY A 159 17.20 6.60 0.29
N SER A 160 17.69 5.36 0.41
CA SER A 160 18.72 4.80 -0.47
C SER A 160 18.31 3.43 -1.01
N GLU A 161 18.72 3.15 -2.25
CA GLU A 161 18.44 1.88 -2.92
C GLU A 161 18.95 0.68 -2.11
N ALA A 162 20.16 0.78 -1.56
CA ALA A 162 20.76 -0.29 -0.76
C ALA A 162 19.89 -0.67 0.44
N LEU A 163 19.31 0.32 1.14
CA LEU A 163 18.42 0.06 2.27
C LEU A 163 17.05 -0.44 1.81
N THR A 164 16.48 0.12 0.72
CA THR A 164 15.24 -0.39 0.10
C THR A 164 15.38 -1.87 -0.30
N ARG A 165 16.51 -2.25 -0.90
CA ARG A 165 16.79 -3.66 -1.25
C ARG A 165 16.87 -4.58 -0.03
N ARG A 166 17.28 -4.07 1.13
CA ARG A 166 17.35 -4.85 2.38
C ARG A 166 16.00 -4.97 3.07
N ILE A 167 15.18 -3.91 3.09
CA ILE A 167 13.91 -3.86 3.83
C ILE A 167 12.70 -4.30 2.98
N ASN A 168 12.63 -3.87 1.73
CA ASN A 168 11.51 -4.12 0.83
C ASN A 168 11.72 -5.33 -0.09
N LEU A 169 12.97 -5.75 -0.32
CA LEU A 169 13.31 -6.91 -1.19
C LEU A 169 12.57 -6.85 -2.54
N PRO A 170 12.84 -5.84 -3.37
CA PRO A 170 12.13 -5.60 -4.62
C PRO A 170 12.45 -6.67 -5.68
N ALA A 171 11.52 -6.86 -6.61
CA ALA A 171 11.71 -7.73 -7.78
C ALA A 171 12.91 -7.33 -8.63
N LYS A 172 13.46 -8.30 -9.37
CA LYS A 172 14.51 -8.06 -10.35
C LYS A 172 14.02 -7.05 -11.40
N GLY A 173 14.90 -6.12 -11.79
CA GLY A 173 14.58 -5.06 -12.74
C GLY A 173 13.95 -3.82 -12.11
N TRP A 174 13.69 -3.81 -10.79
CA TRP A 174 13.25 -2.61 -10.10
C TRP A 174 14.39 -1.60 -9.99
N ASP A 175 14.06 -0.34 -10.28
CA ASP A 175 14.96 0.80 -10.28
C ASP A 175 14.50 1.88 -9.29
N PHE A 176 15.38 2.24 -8.36
CA PHE A 176 15.07 3.18 -7.28
C PHE A 176 14.98 4.62 -7.78
N ALA A 177 15.90 5.04 -8.65
CA ALA A 177 15.96 6.41 -9.16
C ALA A 177 14.71 6.76 -9.97
N THR A 178 14.30 5.86 -10.88
CA THR A 178 13.07 6.00 -11.66
C THR A 178 11.85 6.05 -10.74
N MET A 179 11.76 5.17 -9.74
CA MET A 179 10.64 5.21 -8.78
C MET A 179 10.52 6.57 -8.09
N LEU A 180 11.64 7.16 -7.64
CA LEU A 180 11.64 8.47 -6.98
C LEU A 180 11.23 9.59 -7.94
N GLN A 181 11.79 9.60 -9.15
CA GLN A 181 11.46 10.58 -10.18
C GLN A 181 9.95 10.55 -10.50
N GLU A 182 9.40 9.36 -10.65
CA GLU A 182 8.00 9.16 -11.04
C GLU A 182 7.03 9.45 -9.89
N LEU A 183 7.44 9.21 -8.63
CA LEU A 183 6.69 9.69 -7.46
C LEU A 183 6.67 11.22 -7.39
N ALA A 184 7.79 11.90 -7.69
CA ALA A 184 7.86 13.35 -7.69
C ALA A 184 7.04 14.01 -8.81
N GLN A 185 6.70 13.26 -9.87
CA GLN A 185 5.84 13.72 -10.96
C GLN A 185 4.35 13.42 -10.73
N LEU A 186 4.01 12.64 -9.70
CA LEU A 186 2.64 12.22 -9.45
C LEU A 186 1.93 13.18 -8.50
N ASP A 187 0.83 13.77 -8.96
CA ASP A 187 0.05 14.70 -8.15
C ASP A 187 -0.76 14.00 -7.04
N GLY A 188 -0.83 14.66 -5.89
CA GLY A 188 -1.68 14.23 -4.77
C GLY A 188 -1.20 12.97 -4.06
N VAL A 189 0.10 12.73 -4.04
CA VAL A 189 0.72 11.61 -3.30
C VAL A 189 0.68 11.89 -1.79
N LEU A 190 0.29 10.87 -1.03
CA LEU A 190 0.58 10.74 0.40
C LEU A 190 1.64 9.66 0.57
N LEU A 191 2.75 9.97 1.24
CA LEU A 191 3.78 8.97 1.48
C LEU A 191 3.47 8.15 2.73
N GLN A 192 3.83 6.86 2.68
CA GLN A 192 3.76 5.95 3.82
C GLN A 192 5.09 5.28 4.10
N THR A 193 5.56 5.40 5.33
CA THR A 193 6.86 4.87 5.77
C THR A 193 6.69 4.06 7.04
N ILE A 194 7.13 2.81 7.01
CA ILE A 194 7.23 2.01 8.23
C ILE A 194 8.67 2.08 8.78
N PHE A 195 8.81 2.39 10.06
CA PHE A 195 10.09 2.31 10.77
C PHE A 195 10.16 1.05 11.63
N VAL A 196 11.27 0.35 11.56
CA VAL A 196 11.50 -0.92 12.25
C VAL A 196 12.91 -1.02 12.81
N TRP A 197 13.07 -1.85 13.84
CA TRP A 197 14.35 -2.34 14.34
C TRP A 197 14.52 -3.83 14.05
N GLY A 198 15.68 -4.38 14.42
CA GLY A 198 15.99 -5.80 14.33
C GLY A 198 17.00 -6.11 13.22
N ARG A 199 16.78 -7.21 12.48
CA ARG A 199 17.72 -7.70 11.45
C ARG A 199 18.04 -6.66 10.37
N VAL A 200 17.07 -5.81 10.05
CA VAL A 200 17.29 -4.56 9.33
C VAL A 200 16.61 -3.45 10.11
N ALA A 201 17.24 -2.28 10.12
CA ALA A 201 16.68 -1.08 10.72
C ALA A 201 16.84 0.09 9.74
N ASN A 202 15.85 0.97 9.73
CA ASN A 202 15.83 2.21 8.94
C ASN A 202 15.75 3.46 9.82
N THR A 203 16.19 3.35 11.07
CA THR A 203 16.17 4.42 12.09
C THR A 203 17.55 5.01 12.40
N ALA A 204 18.60 4.58 11.69
CA ALA A 204 19.91 5.21 11.82
C ALA A 204 19.84 6.68 11.35
N PRO A 205 20.58 7.62 11.97
CA PRO A 205 20.54 9.03 11.59
C PRO A 205 20.78 9.30 10.10
N VAL A 206 21.70 8.55 9.47
CA VAL A 206 21.94 8.61 8.03
C VAL A 206 20.71 8.18 7.21
N ALA A 207 20.06 7.08 7.60
CA ALA A 207 18.88 6.56 6.91
C ALA A 207 17.69 7.53 7.02
N ILE A 208 17.48 8.13 8.19
CA ILE A 208 16.43 9.13 8.41
C ILE A 208 16.70 10.39 7.57
N ARG A 209 17.96 10.85 7.52
CA ARG A 209 18.35 12.00 6.70
C ARG A 209 18.11 11.74 5.22
N GLU A 210 18.64 10.63 4.68
CA GLU A 210 18.45 10.25 3.28
C GLU A 210 16.97 10.11 2.94
N TRP A 211 16.18 9.47 3.81
CA TRP A 211 14.75 9.33 3.60
C TRP A 211 14.05 10.70 3.58
N SER A 212 14.40 11.58 4.52
CA SER A 212 13.85 12.94 4.58
C SER A 212 14.24 13.78 3.35
N ASP A 213 15.42 13.56 2.77
CA ASP A 213 15.82 14.16 1.49
C ASP A 213 14.91 13.73 0.35
N ARG A 214 14.62 12.44 0.25
CA ARG A 214 13.68 11.91 -0.75
C ARG A 214 12.25 12.44 -0.54
N VAL A 215 11.80 12.61 0.71
CA VAL A 215 10.51 13.25 1.01
C VAL A 215 10.50 14.70 0.50
N ALA A 216 11.58 15.45 0.72
CA ALA A 216 11.72 16.83 0.25
C ALA A 216 11.74 16.94 -1.29
N GLU A 217 12.33 15.96 -1.97
CA GLU A 217 12.34 15.87 -3.44
C GLU A 217 10.94 15.59 -4.00
N ILE A 218 10.20 14.65 -3.40
CA ILE A 218 8.86 14.25 -3.86
C ILE A 218 7.80 15.31 -3.54
N ARG A 219 7.94 16.04 -2.44
CA ARG A 219 6.96 17.02 -1.93
C ARG A 219 5.52 16.48 -1.89
N PRO A 220 5.27 15.36 -1.19
CA PRO A 220 3.92 14.82 -1.09
C PRO A 220 3.00 15.76 -0.29
N LEU A 221 1.69 15.54 -0.36
CA LEU A 221 0.70 16.27 0.45
C LEU A 221 0.91 16.06 1.95
N GLY A 222 1.53 14.94 2.33
CA GLY A 222 1.80 14.57 3.70
C GLY A 222 2.51 13.22 3.76
N VAL A 223 3.05 12.92 4.93
CA VAL A 223 3.74 11.66 5.23
C VAL A 223 3.08 11.00 6.43
N GLN A 224 2.73 9.73 6.30
CA GLN A 224 2.24 8.90 7.39
C GLN A 224 3.33 7.92 7.81
N ILE A 225 3.82 8.06 9.04
CA ILE A 225 4.85 7.15 9.58
C ILE A 225 4.27 6.28 10.68
N TYR A 226 4.70 5.03 10.73
CA TYR A 226 4.18 4.04 11.68
C TYR A 226 5.19 2.91 11.91
N THR A 227 4.86 1.96 12.77
CA THR A 227 5.67 0.76 13.03
C THR A 227 4.85 -0.53 12.97
N LEU A 228 5.47 -1.67 13.28
CA LEU A 228 4.82 -2.98 13.30
C LEU A 228 3.68 -3.00 14.33
N ASP A 229 2.49 -3.34 13.84
CA ASP A 229 1.27 -3.57 14.63
C ASP A 229 0.79 -5.03 14.50
N ARG A 230 1.40 -5.78 13.58
CA ARG A 230 1.05 -7.17 13.25
C ARG A 230 2.31 -7.98 13.02
N VAL A 231 2.17 -9.31 13.01
CA VAL A 231 3.28 -10.24 12.78
C VAL A 231 3.87 -10.00 11.38
N PRO A 232 5.16 -9.62 11.27
CA PRO A 232 5.84 -9.41 10.00
C PRO A 232 6.21 -10.73 9.31
N ALA A 233 6.54 -10.66 8.02
CA ALA A 233 7.08 -11.80 7.26
C ALA A 233 8.44 -12.26 7.81
N ASP A 234 9.28 -11.31 8.23
CA ASP A 234 10.54 -11.56 8.92
C ASP A 234 10.35 -11.40 10.44
N PRO A 235 10.35 -12.51 11.22
CA PRO A 235 10.19 -12.46 12.67
C PRO A 235 11.38 -11.80 13.39
N GLY A 236 12.47 -11.50 12.68
CA GLY A 236 13.61 -10.76 13.20
C GLY A 236 13.41 -9.24 13.21
N LEU A 237 12.23 -8.73 12.87
CA LEU A 237 11.90 -7.30 12.99
C LEU A 237 11.14 -7.01 14.28
N THR A 238 11.42 -5.84 14.86
CA THR A 238 10.75 -5.34 16.06
C THR A 238 10.21 -3.92 15.83
N PRO A 239 9.09 -3.56 16.51
CA PRO A 239 8.55 -2.22 16.40
C PRO A 239 9.49 -1.18 17.02
N VAL A 240 9.42 0.05 16.52
CA VAL A 240 10.06 1.21 17.13
C VAL A 240 9.11 1.86 18.14
N SER A 241 9.65 2.54 19.16
CA SER A 241 8.79 3.22 20.13
C SER A 241 8.15 4.47 19.52
N ARG A 242 7.02 4.90 20.10
CA ARG A 242 6.35 6.15 19.73
C ARG A 242 7.28 7.37 19.84
N VAL A 243 8.10 7.44 20.89
CA VAL A 243 9.10 8.50 21.10
C VAL A 243 10.09 8.58 19.92
N VAL A 244 10.51 7.43 19.38
CA VAL A 244 11.41 7.40 18.21
C VAL A 244 10.68 7.89 16.96
N LEU A 245 9.43 7.48 16.75
CA LEU A 245 8.62 7.98 15.63
C LEU A 245 8.40 9.49 15.71
N ASP A 246 8.05 10.03 16.88
CA ASP A 246 7.84 11.48 17.05
C ASP A 246 9.14 12.26 16.78
N ALA A 247 10.31 11.74 17.19
CA ALA A 247 11.60 12.33 16.88
C ALA A 247 11.90 12.34 15.37
N ILE A 248 11.61 11.22 14.68
CA ILE A 248 11.75 11.12 13.22
C ILE A 248 10.80 12.09 12.51
N ALA A 249 9.53 12.16 12.93
CA ALA A 249 8.54 13.07 12.38
C ALA A 249 8.99 14.52 12.52
N GLY A 250 9.43 14.93 13.70
CA GLY A 250 9.93 16.28 13.95
C GLY A 250 11.17 16.62 13.10
N TYR A 251 12.10 15.67 12.92
CA TYR A 251 13.25 15.85 12.04
C TYR A 251 12.83 16.03 10.57
N ALA A 252 12.00 15.12 10.07
CA ALA A 252 11.58 15.11 8.67
C ALA A 252 10.71 16.32 8.32
N GLN A 253 9.81 16.74 9.22
CA GLN A 253 9.00 17.94 9.01
C GLN A 253 9.86 19.20 8.88
N ARG A 254 10.91 19.35 9.69
CA ARG A 254 11.85 20.47 9.58
C ARG A 254 12.68 20.44 8.30
N ARG A 255 13.02 19.24 7.82
CA ARG A 255 13.91 19.07 6.65
C ARG A 255 13.17 19.13 5.32
N ALA A 256 11.99 18.52 5.24
CA ALA A 256 11.21 18.40 4.01
C ALA A 256 10.12 19.47 3.88
N HIS A 257 9.78 20.18 4.96
CA HIS A 257 8.68 21.16 4.98
C HIS A 257 7.33 20.58 4.56
N VAL A 258 7.08 19.32 4.91
CA VAL A 258 5.85 18.56 4.64
C VAL A 258 5.25 18.09 5.96
N PRO A 259 3.91 18.05 6.13
CA PRO A 259 3.27 17.47 7.31
C PRO A 259 3.68 16.00 7.49
N VAL A 260 4.11 15.64 8.70
CA VAL A 260 4.43 14.25 9.06
C VAL A 260 3.59 13.83 10.25
N GLU A 261 2.74 12.83 10.05
CA GLU A 261 1.84 12.29 11.06
C GLU A 261 2.29 10.91 11.53
N VAL A 262 2.24 10.69 12.84
CA VAL A 262 2.62 9.43 13.49
C VAL A 262 1.38 8.61 13.81
N TYR A 263 1.37 7.35 13.35
CA TYR A 263 0.28 6.38 13.57
C TYR A 263 0.74 5.17 14.38
#